data_AF-A0A352XGA2-F1
#
_entry.id   AF-A0A352XGA2-F1
#
_cell.length_a   1.000
_cell.length_b   1.000
_cell.length_c   1.000
_cell.angle_alpha   90.00
_cell.angle_beta   90.00
_cell.angle_gamma   90.00
#
_symmetry.space_group_name_H-M   'P 1'
#
loop_
_entity.id
_entity.type
_entity.pdbx_description
1 polymer ?
#
loop_
_entity_poly.entity_id
_entity_poly.type
_entity_poly.pdbx_seq_one_letter_code
_entity_poly.pdbx_strand_id
1 'polypeptide(L)'
;MYLYRYSILSFFAFWSGYKIAREQFGIQPTRQHEEFEEFLRWIPERLEVKTGQSWASIILFYSPDERSALDTFFELWSEFLNPE
;
A
#
# COMPACT_ATOMS: atom_id res chain seq x y z
N MET A 1 -10.67 -15.23 2.79
CA MET A 1 -11.08 -13.82 2.69
C MET A 1 -9.96 -12.96 3.26
N TYR A 2 -9.41 -12.02 2.47
CA TYR A 2 -8.17 -11.29 2.75
C TYR A 2 -8.23 -10.28 3.92
N LEU A 3 -9.34 -10.25 4.67
CA LEU A 3 -9.55 -9.35 5.80
C LEU A 3 -9.55 -10.06 7.17
N TYR A 4 -9.52 -11.40 7.19
CA TYR A 4 -9.49 -12.14 8.46
C TYR A 4 -8.10 -12.15 9.12
N ARG A 5 -7.05 -11.91 8.33
CA ARG A 5 -5.68 -11.85 8.82
C ARG A 5 -5.20 -10.41 8.79
N TYR A 6 -4.70 -9.96 9.94
CA TYR A 6 -3.96 -8.71 10.05
C TYR A 6 -2.62 -8.91 9.33
N SER A 7 -2.56 -8.52 8.06
CA SER A 7 -1.50 -8.92 7.14
C SER A 7 -1.37 -7.93 6.00
N ILE A 8 -0.18 -7.33 5.86
CA ILE A 8 0.12 -6.42 4.76
C ILE A 8 0.00 -7.10 3.39
N LEU A 9 0.33 -8.39 3.28
CA LEU A 9 0.23 -9.12 2.01
C LEU A 9 -1.22 -9.36 1.62
N SER A 10 -2.09 -9.63 2.60
CA SER A 10 -3.52 -9.77 2.35
C SER A 10 -4.12 -8.43 1.91
N PHE A 11 -3.67 -7.32 2.50
CA PHE A 11 -4.08 -5.99 2.09
C PHE A 11 -3.59 -5.63 0.67
N PHE A 12 -2.34 -5.96 0.35
CA PHE A 12 -1.79 -5.82 -1.01
C PHE A 12 -2.58 -6.61 -2.06
N ALA A 13 -2.91 -7.87 -1.76
CA ALA A 13 -3.72 -8.70 -2.65
C ALA A 13 -5.12 -8.12 -2.87
N PHE A 14 -5.75 -7.61 -1.80
CA PHE A 14 -7.04 -6.92 -1.89
C PHE A 14 -6.96 -5.69 -2.78
N TRP A 15 -6.00 -4.78 -2.54
CA TRP A 15 -5.85 -3.56 -3.33
C TRP A 15 -5.58 -3.86 -4.80
N SER A 16 -4.67 -4.79 -5.08
CA SER A 16 -4.33 -5.20 -6.44
C SER A 16 -5.55 -5.77 -7.17
N GLY A 17 -6.34 -6.62 -6.51
CA GLY A 17 -7.56 -7.18 -7.06
C GLY A 17 -8.63 -6.12 -7.32
N TYR A 18 -8.82 -5.18 -6.38
CA TYR A 18 -9.71 -4.04 -6.55
C TYR A 18 -9.32 -3.19 -7.77
N LYS A 19 -8.04 -2.84 -7.89
CA LYS A 19 -7.51 -2.04 -8.99
C LYS A 19 -7.76 -2.71 -10.35
N ILE A 20 -7.42 -3.99 -10.47
CA ILE A 20 -7.64 -4.78 -11.68
C ILE A 20 -9.13 -4.83 -12.04
N ALA A 21 -9.99 -5.16 -11.08
CA ALA A 21 -11.42 -5.25 -11.33
C ALA A 21 -11.98 -3.91 -11.81
N ARG A 22 -11.64 -2.81 -11.12
CA ARG A 22 -12.08 -1.47 -11.51
C ARG A 22 -11.67 -1.13 -12.95
N GLU A 23 -10.42 -1.38 -13.32
CA GLU A 23 -9.90 -1.16 -14.67
C GLU A 23 -10.68 -1.98 -15.70
N GLN A 24 -10.94 -3.26 -15.42
CA GLN A 24 -11.72 -4.14 -16.28
C GLN A 24 -13.17 -3.69 -16.48
N PHE A 25 -13.79 -3.10 -15.45
CA PHE A 25 -15.13 -2.53 -15.52
C PHE A 25 -15.17 -1.11 -16.12
N GLY A 26 -14.02 -0.54 -16.51
CA GLY A 26 -13.93 0.80 -17.10
C GLY A 26 -14.35 1.91 -16.12
N ILE A 27 -14.30 1.64 -14.82
CA ILE A 27 -14.65 2.61 -13.78
C ILE A 27 -13.47 3.58 -13.62
N GLN A 28 -13.73 4.87 -13.83
CA GLN A 28 -12.69 5.89 -13.70
C GLN A 28 -12.22 6.03 -12.24
N PRO A 29 -10.92 6.26 -12.00
CA PRO A 29 -10.41 6.51 -10.66
C PRO A 29 -11.05 7.79 -10.09
N THR A 30 -11.38 7.76 -8.81
CA THR A 30 -11.73 8.98 -8.08
C THR A 30 -10.47 9.70 -7.63
N ARG A 31 -10.60 10.97 -7.25
CA ARG A 31 -9.50 11.74 -6.66
C ARG A 31 -8.85 11.02 -5.47
N GLN A 32 -9.63 10.41 -4.59
CA GLN A 32 -9.11 9.66 -3.44
C GLN A 32 -8.30 8.44 -3.87
N HIS A 33 -8.65 7.80 -4.99
CA HIS A 33 -7.85 6.71 -5.53
C HIS A 33 -6.50 7.22 -6.03
N GLU A 34 -6.50 8.35 -6.73
CA GLU A 34 -5.27 8.96 -7.25
C GLU A 34 -4.33 9.37 -6.11
N GLU A 35 -4.86 10.01 -5.06
CA GLU A 35 -4.14 10.37 -3.83
C GLU A 35 -3.55 9.12 -3.15
N PHE A 36 -4.31 8.02 -3.11
CA PHE A 36 -3.82 6.77 -2.55
C PHE A 36 -2.72 6.12 -3.41
N GLU A 37 -2.86 6.12 -4.74
CA GLU A 37 -1.80 5.62 -5.64
C GLU A 37 -0.53 6.49 -5.58
N GLU A 38 -0.67 7.80 -5.36
CA GLU A 38 0.46 8.70 -5.12
C GLU A 38 1.20 8.31 -3.85
N PHE A 39 0.48 8.09 -2.75
CA PHE A 39 1.08 7.56 -1.53
C PHE A 39 1.79 6.22 -1.74
N LEU A 40 1.19 5.28 -2.47
CA LEU A 40 1.83 3.99 -2.73
C LEU A 40 3.14 4.13 -3.53
N ARG A 41 3.24 5.14 -4.41
CA ARG A 41 4.48 5.48 -5.13
C ARG A 41 5.49 6.24 -4.27
N TRP A 42 5.02 6.99 -3.28
CA TRP A 42 5.86 7.71 -2.33
C TRP A 42 6.61 6.78 -1.36
N ILE A 43 6.02 5.62 -0.98
CA ILE A 43 6.65 4.67 -0.03
C ILE A 43 8.09 4.25 -0.43
N PRO A 44 8.36 3.74 -1.66
CA PRO A 44 9.72 3.39 -2.06
C PRO A 44 10.69 4.58 -2.02
N GLU A 45 10.24 5.78 -2.38
CA GLU A 45 11.04 7.00 -2.35
C GLU A 45 11.40 7.38 -0.92
N ARG A 46 10.42 7.31 0.00
CA ARG A 46 10.57 7.62 1.43
C ARG A 46 11.54 6.68 2.15
N LEU A 47 11.54 5.40 1.76
CA LEU A 47 12.40 4.37 2.34
C LEU A 47 13.73 4.19 1.57
N GLU A 48 14.00 5.05 0.59
CA GLU A 48 15.21 5.02 -0.26
C GLU A 48 15.44 3.69 -1.00
N VAL A 49 14.36 2.96 -1.30
CA VAL A 49 14.41 1.65 -1.94
C VAL A 49 14.23 1.78 -3.46
N LYS A 50 15.30 1.48 -4.20
CA LYS A 50 15.30 1.45 -5.68
C LYS A 50 15.11 0.04 -6.24
N THR A 51 14.07 -0.67 -5.80
CA THR A 51 13.77 -2.03 -6.28
C THR A 51 12.44 -2.08 -7.02
N GLY A 52 12.26 -3.06 -7.90
CA GLY A 52 10.97 -3.35 -8.56
C GLY A 52 9.98 -4.11 -7.66
N GLN A 53 10.20 -4.12 -6.34
CA GLN A 53 9.34 -4.81 -5.38
C GLN A 53 8.07 -4.00 -5.10
N SER A 54 7.00 -4.66 -4.66
CA SER A 54 5.79 -3.96 -4.25
C SER A 54 6.03 -3.18 -2.95
N TRP A 55 5.26 -2.11 -2.74
CA TRP A 55 5.27 -1.34 -1.48
C TRP A 55 5.07 -2.24 -0.25
N ALA A 56 4.25 -3.29 -0.37
CA ALA A 56 4.00 -4.23 0.71
C ALA A 56 5.23 -5.09 1.02
N SER A 57 5.94 -5.57 -0.01
CA SER A 57 7.19 -6.30 0.18
C SER A 57 8.28 -5.41 0.76
N ILE A 58 8.33 -4.14 0.33
CA ILE A 58 9.27 -3.15 0.88
C ILE A 58 9.01 -2.96 2.37
N ILE A 59 7.77 -2.65 2.77
CA ILE A 59 7.45 -2.44 4.19
C ILE A 59 7.68 -3.71 5.01
N LEU A 60 7.26 -4.87 4.50
CA LEU A 60 7.47 -6.15 5.18
C LEU A 60 8.95 -6.46 5.41
N PHE A 61 9.84 -6.07 4.49
CA PHE A 61 11.28 -6.28 4.63
C PHE A 61 11.87 -5.56 5.86
N TYR A 62 11.32 -4.40 6.22
CA TYR A 62 11.74 -3.64 7.41
C TYR A 62 10.94 -3.99 8.67
N SER A 63 10.03 -4.95 8.59
CA SER A 63 9.09 -5.27 9.67
C SER A 63 9.36 -6.66 10.26
N PRO A 64 9.16 -6.85 11.57
CA PRO A 64 9.31 -8.16 12.21
C PRO A 64 8.35 -9.23 11.67
N ASP A 65 7.13 -8.84 11.33
CA ASP A 65 6.08 -9.70 10.82
C ASP A 65 5.07 -8.92 9.96
N GLU A 66 4.12 -9.64 9.34
CA GLU A 66 3.10 -9.03 8.50
C GLU A 66 2.12 -8.11 9.25
N ARG A 67 2.00 -8.26 10.57
CA ARG A 67 1.12 -7.41 11.40
C ARG A 67 1.75 -6.05 11.61
N SER A 68 2.98 -6.07 12.09
CA SER A 68 3.81 -4.88 12.30
C SER A 68 4.00 -4.13 10.99
N ALA A 69 4.17 -4.85 9.87
CA ALA A 69 4.22 -4.23 8.55
C ALA A 69 2.93 -3.47 8.19
N LEU A 70 1.77 -4.02 8.54
CA LEU A 70 0.51 -3.34 8.31
C LEU A 70 0.35 -2.12 9.23
N ASP A 71 0.85 -2.17 10.46
CA ASP A 71 0.90 -1.00 11.34
C ASP A 71 1.78 0.11 10.75
N THR A 72 3.01 -0.24 10.33
CA THR A 72 3.93 0.70 9.66
C THR A 72 3.35 1.31 8.39
N PHE A 73 2.55 0.55 7.63
CA PHE A 73 1.82 1.10 6.48
C PHE A 73 0.91 2.27 6.88
N PHE A 74 0.17 2.15 7.99
CA PHE A 74 -0.73 3.22 8.47
C PHE A 74 0.03 4.38 9.12
N GLU A 75 1.19 4.13 9.72
CA GLU A 75 2.11 5.18 10.18
C GLU A 75 2.62 6.01 8.99
N LEU A 76 3.11 5.34 7.93
CA LEU A 76 3.55 6.00 6.69
C LEU A 76 2.42 6.79 6.02
N TRP A 77 1.19 6.28 6.05
CA TRP A 77 0.02 7.01 5.55
C TRP A 77 -0.22 8.29 6.35
N SER A 78 -0.10 8.21 7.68
CA SER A 78 -0.28 9.36 8.56
C SER A 78 0.81 10.42 8.33
N GLU A 79 2.05 9.99 8.08
CA GLU A 79 3.18 10.84 7.70
C GLU A 79 2.95 11.50 6.33
N PHE A 80 2.47 10.74 5.34
CA PHE A 80 2.16 11.28 4.01
C PHE A 80 1.09 12.38 4.04
N LEU A 81 0.07 12.22 4.89
CA LEU A 81 -0.99 13.21 5.04
C LEU A 81 -0.57 14.44 5.85
N ASN A 82 0.39 14.30 6.76
CA ASN A 82 0.89 15.37 7.63
C ASN A 82 2.42 15.46 7.54
N PRO A 83 2.98 15.91 6.41
CA PRO A 83 4.41 16.17 6.31
C PRO A 83 4.76 17.34 7.24
N GLU A 84 5.68 17.11 8.20
CA GLU A 84 6.26 18.18 9.03
C GLU A 84 6.99 19.24 8.19
#